data_AF-A0A2D9CJQ6-F1
#
_entry.id   AF-A0A2D9CJQ6-F1
#
_cell.length_a   1.000
_cell.length_b   1.000
_cell.length_c   1.000
_cell.angle_alpha   90.00
_cell.angle_beta   90.00
_cell.angle_gamma   90.00
#
_symmetry.space_group_name_H-M   'P 1'
#
loop_
_entity.id
_entity.type
_entity.pdbx_description
1 polymer ?
#
loop_
_entity_poly.entity_id
_entity_poly.type
_entity_poly.pdbx_seq_one_letter_code
_entity_poly.pdbx_strand_id
1 'polypeptide(L)'
;MRDLYQEHMNWKQRRAELVNLFAERMFVEYGIKEITTDRQKKNGTRQFELPNGDQLASYKTGYVRRCNSSDRIYQLNKVYKQEQRYTTINNGKLITMKYIVHARELISDPLARLMYIVDFCKRNYDMKNLTMYGGVSIWNY
;
A
#
# COMPACT_ATOMS: atom_id res chain seq x y z
N MET A 1 1.24 32.25 -1.63
CA MET A 1 0.84 32.25 -3.06
C MET A 1 0.20 30.91 -3.35
N ARG A 2 -1.06 30.87 -3.81
CA ARG A 2 -1.63 29.65 -4.39
C ARG A 2 -0.92 29.44 -5.73
N ASP A 3 -0.37 28.26 -5.93
CA ASP A 3 0.37 27.94 -7.15
C ASP A 3 -0.61 27.93 -8.34
N LEU A 4 -0.44 28.82 -9.32
CA LEU A 4 -1.37 28.99 -10.46
C LEU A 4 -1.49 27.70 -11.30
N TYR A 5 -0.47 26.85 -11.25
CA TYR A 5 -0.48 25.51 -11.82
C TYR A 5 -1.56 24.61 -11.22
N GLN A 6 -1.87 24.73 -9.92
CA GLN A 6 -2.88 23.90 -9.26
C GLN A 6 -4.30 24.19 -9.78
N GLU A 7 -4.58 25.42 -10.22
CA GLU A 7 -5.93 25.87 -10.60
C GLU A 7 -6.42 25.21 -11.90
N HIS A 8 -5.51 24.91 -12.85
CA HIS A 8 -5.83 24.24 -14.12
C HIS A 8 -5.72 22.70 -14.08
N MET A 9 -5.33 22.12 -12.95
CA MET A 9 -5.12 20.67 -12.85
C MET A 9 -6.43 19.90 -12.75
N ASN A 10 -6.56 18.87 -13.57
CA ASN A 10 -7.65 17.90 -13.51
C ASN A 10 -7.61 17.17 -12.15
N TRP A 11 -8.78 16.81 -11.60
CA TRP A 11 -8.91 16.08 -10.33
C TRP A 11 -8.05 14.81 -10.29
N LYS A 12 -7.89 14.10 -11.41
CA LYS A 12 -7.02 12.91 -11.51
C LYS A 12 -5.56 13.26 -11.26
N GLN A 13 -5.10 14.37 -11.83
CA GLN A 13 -3.73 14.85 -11.69
C GLN A 13 -3.48 15.31 -10.26
N ARG A 14 -4.40 16.10 -9.67
CA ARG A 14 -4.34 16.49 -8.25
C ARG A 14 -4.27 15.28 -7.33
N ARG A 15 -5.05 14.22 -7.59
CA ARG A 15 -5.00 13.00 -6.78
C ARG A 15 -3.67 12.24 -6.92
N ALA A 16 -3.10 12.19 -8.12
CA ALA A 16 -1.77 11.60 -8.33
C ALA A 16 -0.67 12.39 -7.61
N GLU A 17 -0.74 13.71 -7.64
CA GLU A 17 0.19 14.60 -6.94
C GLU A 17 0.12 14.43 -5.42
N LEU A 18 -1.08 14.37 -4.84
CA LEU A 18 -1.27 14.06 -3.41
C LEU A 18 -0.64 12.72 -3.02
N VAL A 19 -0.76 11.71 -3.88
CA VAL A 19 -0.15 10.39 -3.66
C VAL A 19 1.38 10.43 -3.76
N ASN A 20 1.93 11.29 -4.62
CA ASN A 20 3.37 11.50 -4.73
C ASN A 20 3.91 12.21 -3.49
N LEU A 21 3.29 13.34 -3.11
CA LEU A 21 3.62 14.09 -1.89
C LEU A 21 3.54 13.21 -0.64
N PHE A 22 2.55 12.31 -0.56
CA PHE A 22 2.46 11.39 0.57
C PHE A 22 3.62 10.39 0.60
N ALA A 23 4.09 9.90 -0.54
CA ALA A 23 5.26 9.03 -0.58
C ALA A 23 6.56 9.76 -0.22
N GLU A 24 6.71 11.02 -0.63
CA GLU A 24 7.82 11.87 -0.18
C GLU A 24 7.77 12.05 1.34
N ARG A 25 6.58 12.31 1.89
CA ARG A 25 6.36 12.37 3.34
C ARG A 25 6.74 11.05 4.03
N MET A 26 6.44 9.89 3.44
CA MET A 26 6.84 8.59 4.00
C MET A 26 8.36 8.47 4.17
N PHE A 27 9.13 9.00 3.23
CA PHE A 27 10.59 9.05 3.33
C PHE A 27 11.04 10.02 4.44
N VAL A 28 10.51 11.24 4.47
CA VAL A 28 10.90 12.27 5.44
C VAL A 28 10.54 11.88 6.87
N GLU A 29 9.33 11.36 7.11
CA GLU A 29 8.84 11.09 8.47
C GLU A 29 9.26 9.73 9.02
N TYR A 30 9.52 8.73 8.16
CA TYR A 30 9.75 7.35 8.60
C TYR A 30 10.99 6.70 7.98
N GLY A 31 11.72 7.38 7.10
CA GLY A 31 12.84 6.81 6.36
C GLY A 31 12.40 5.73 5.36
N ILE A 32 11.12 5.66 4.98
CA ILE A 32 10.62 4.68 4.01
C ILE A 32 10.92 5.20 2.61
N LYS A 33 11.92 4.61 1.96
CA LYS A 33 12.40 5.04 0.65
C LYS A 33 11.56 4.42 -0.47
N GLU A 34 11.17 5.20 -1.46
CA GLU A 34 10.58 4.64 -2.67
C GLU A 34 11.66 4.04 -3.59
N ILE A 35 11.48 2.78 -3.97
CA ILE A 35 12.35 2.01 -4.89
C ILE A 35 11.61 1.55 -6.14
N THR A 36 10.49 2.21 -6.47
CA THR A 36 9.64 1.89 -7.62
C THR A 36 10.40 2.05 -8.94
N THR A 37 10.40 1.00 -9.77
CA THR A 37 10.93 1.08 -11.15
C THR A 37 9.92 1.73 -12.12
N ASP A 38 10.38 2.31 -13.23
CA ASP A 38 9.50 2.94 -14.22
C ASP A 38 8.43 1.98 -14.77
N ARG A 39 8.81 0.71 -14.98
CA ARG A 39 7.87 -0.34 -15.40
C ARG A 39 6.77 -0.55 -14.36
N GLN A 40 7.12 -0.61 -13.09
CA GLN A 40 6.15 -0.77 -12.01
C GLN A 40 5.25 0.47 -11.89
N LYS A 41 5.82 1.66 -12.00
CA LYS A 41 5.08 2.94 -11.99
C LYS A 41 4.05 2.99 -13.12
N LYS A 42 4.44 2.59 -14.34
CA LYS A 42 3.53 2.46 -15.50
C LYS A 42 2.39 1.45 -15.24
N ASN A 43 2.68 0.37 -14.52
CA ASN A 43 1.70 -0.64 -14.12
C ASN A 43 0.84 -0.22 -12.91
N GLY A 44 1.09 0.95 -12.31
CA GLY A 44 0.41 1.44 -11.12
C GLY A 44 0.82 0.73 -9.83
N THR A 45 2.00 0.12 -9.82
CA THR A 45 2.62 -0.50 -8.65
C THR A 45 3.70 0.43 -8.11
N ARG A 46 3.76 0.59 -6.78
CA ARG A 46 4.83 1.32 -6.09
C ARG A 46 5.51 0.39 -5.09
N GLN A 47 6.83 0.46 -5.00
CA GLN A 47 7.64 -0.32 -4.09
C GLN A 47 8.41 0.59 -3.15
N PHE A 48 8.54 0.15 -1.91
CA PHE A 48 9.11 0.88 -0.80
C PHE A 48 10.08 0.00 -0.04
N GLU A 49 11.21 0.56 0.36
CA GLU A 49 12.21 -0.05 1.22
C GLU A 49 12.14 0.64 2.59
N LEU A 50 11.98 -0.16 3.64
CA LEU A 50 11.96 0.31 5.02
C LEU A 50 13.39 0.45 5.54
N PRO A 51 13.61 1.22 6.62
CA PRO A 51 14.92 1.35 7.26
C PRO A 51 15.56 0.03 7.72
N ASN A 52 14.73 -0.99 8.00
CA ASN A 52 15.20 -2.33 8.39
C ASN A 52 15.54 -3.24 7.19
N GLY A 53 15.47 -2.74 5.96
CA GLY A 53 15.72 -3.49 4.73
C GLY A 53 14.54 -4.33 4.23
N ASP A 54 13.39 -4.33 4.92
CA ASP A 54 12.18 -4.95 4.39
C ASP A 54 11.60 -4.14 3.23
N GLN A 55 11.09 -4.84 2.22
CA GLN A 55 10.52 -4.23 1.03
C GLN A 55 9.02 -4.49 0.98
N LEU A 56 8.23 -3.43 0.79
CA LEU A 56 6.78 -3.47 0.68
C LEU A 56 6.33 -2.93 -0.67
N ALA A 57 5.26 -3.48 -1.23
CA ALA A 57 4.71 -3.07 -2.51
C ALA A 57 3.21 -2.81 -2.43
N SER A 58 2.78 -1.68 -2.99
CA SER A 58 1.38 -1.34 -3.25
C SER A 58 1.06 -1.60 -4.72
N TYR A 59 0.13 -2.51 -4.99
CA TYR A 59 -0.29 -2.90 -6.34
C TYR A 59 -1.57 -2.19 -6.77
N LYS A 60 -1.69 -1.92 -8.08
CA LYS A 60 -2.91 -1.34 -8.69
C LYS A 60 -4.18 -2.16 -8.41
N THR A 61 -4.05 -3.47 -8.27
CA THR A 61 -5.15 -4.40 -7.94
C THR A 61 -5.70 -4.26 -6.52
N GLY A 62 -5.08 -3.43 -5.68
CA GLY A 62 -5.50 -3.15 -4.31
C GLY A 62 -4.76 -3.96 -3.24
N TYR A 63 -3.84 -4.82 -3.64
CA TYR A 63 -2.97 -5.55 -2.72
C TYR A 63 -1.83 -4.68 -2.19
N VAL A 64 -1.50 -4.91 -0.93
CA VAL A 64 -0.27 -4.51 -0.27
C VAL A 64 0.47 -5.80 0.11
N ARG A 65 1.74 -5.93 -0.28
CA ARG A 65 2.52 -7.15 -0.04
C ARG A 65 3.91 -6.83 0.47
N ARG A 66 4.50 -7.77 1.20
CA ARG A 66 5.95 -7.80 1.42
C ARG A 66 6.63 -8.45 0.20
N CYS A 67 7.76 -7.91 -0.21
CA CYS A 67 8.43 -8.20 -1.48
C CYS A 67 9.96 -8.31 -1.36
N ASN A 68 10.51 -8.71 -0.20
CA ASN A 68 11.96 -8.83 0.01
C ASN A 68 12.70 -9.72 -0.99
N SER A 69 12.01 -10.67 -1.63
CA SER A 69 12.58 -11.63 -2.58
C SER A 69 11.43 -12.21 -3.43
N SER A 70 11.75 -12.75 -4.61
CA SER A 70 10.79 -13.35 -5.54
C SER A 70 9.93 -14.44 -4.90
N ASP A 71 10.46 -15.16 -3.91
CA ASP A 71 9.85 -16.39 -3.41
C ASP A 71 9.22 -16.22 -2.02
N ARG A 72 9.37 -15.04 -1.41
CA ARG A 72 8.86 -14.72 -0.06
C ARG A 72 7.80 -13.63 -0.07
N ILE A 73 7.03 -13.57 -1.15
CA ILE A 73 5.99 -12.57 -1.35
C ILE A 73 4.71 -13.01 -0.64
N TYR A 74 4.23 -12.23 0.32
CA TYR A 74 2.96 -12.49 1.00
C TYR A 74 2.10 -11.24 1.17
N GLN A 75 0.79 -11.47 1.28
CA GLN A 75 -0.24 -10.44 1.31
C GLN A 75 -0.41 -9.87 2.73
N LEU A 76 -0.36 -8.55 2.85
CA LEU A 76 -0.49 -7.83 4.13
C LEU A 76 -1.91 -7.33 4.41
N ASN A 77 -2.78 -7.30 3.39
CA ASN A 77 -4.18 -6.90 3.55
C ASN A 77 -4.89 -7.75 4.61
N LYS A 78 -5.85 -7.14 5.31
CA LYS A 78 -6.70 -7.81 6.30
C LYS A 78 -7.38 -9.03 5.70
N VAL A 79 -7.43 -10.11 6.47
CA VAL A 79 -8.13 -11.36 6.12
C VAL A 79 -9.54 -11.30 6.65
N TYR A 80 -10.50 -11.73 5.83
CA TYR A 80 -11.83 -12.05 6.29
C TYR A 80 -12.26 -13.42 5.77
N LYS A 81 -13.27 -14.02 6.42
CA LYS A 81 -13.89 -15.27 5.97
C LYS A 81 -15.03 -14.92 5.01
N GLN A 82 -14.96 -15.45 3.80
CA GLN A 82 -15.97 -15.27 2.75
C GLN A 82 -16.67 -16.61 2.49
N GLU A 83 -18.00 -16.60 2.49
CA GLU A 83 -18.75 -17.75 1.98
C GLU A 83 -18.73 -17.71 0.45
N GLN A 84 -18.20 -18.76 -0.18
CA GLN A 84 -18.29 -18.95 -1.61
C GLN A 84 -19.31 -20.03 -1.94
N ARG A 85 -20.07 -19.74 -3.01
CA ARG A 85 -21.13 -20.61 -3.51
C ARG A 85 -20.93 -20.81 -5.00
N TYR A 86 -20.98 -22.05 -5.44
CA TYR A 86 -21.11 -22.37 -6.84
C TYR A 86 -22.13 -23.49 -7.03
N THR A 87 -22.81 -23.47 -8.16
CA THR A 87 -23.77 -24.50 -8.53
C THR A 87 -23.07 -25.47 -9.46
N THR A 88 -23.17 -26.77 -9.16
CA THR A 88 -22.62 -27.84 -9.99
C THR A 88 -23.64 -28.96 -10.17
N ILE A 89 -23.43 -29.83 -11.15
CA ILE A 89 -24.24 -31.04 -11.34
C ILE A 89 -23.58 -32.17 -10.57
N ASN A 90 -24.34 -32.84 -9.70
CA ASN A 90 -23.92 -34.07 -9.04
C ASN A 90 -25.03 -35.12 -9.21
N ASN A 91 -24.69 -36.29 -9.76
CA ASN A 91 -25.64 -37.36 -10.09
C ASN A 91 -26.88 -36.88 -10.85
N GLY A 92 -26.68 -36.04 -11.88
CA GLY A 92 -27.76 -35.54 -12.74
C GLY A 92 -28.67 -34.48 -12.10
N LYS A 93 -28.38 -34.02 -10.88
CA LYS A 93 -29.12 -32.95 -10.19
C LYS A 93 -28.25 -31.74 -9.96
N LEU A 94 -28.83 -30.54 -10.08
CA LEU A 94 -28.15 -29.30 -9.69
C LEU A 94 -28.05 -29.23 -8.17
N ILE A 95 -26.82 -29.13 -7.67
CA ILE A 95 -26.51 -28.93 -6.26
C ILE A 95 -25.78 -27.61 -6.07
N THR A 96 -26.03 -26.92 -4.97
CA THR A 96 -25.27 -25.73 -4.56
C THR A 96 -24.27 -26.12 -3.49
N MET A 97 -22.98 -26.00 -3.81
CA MET A 97 -21.90 -26.19 -2.85
C MET A 97 -21.62 -24.87 -2.13
N LYS A 98 -21.35 -24.95 -0.82
CA LYS A 98 -21.02 -23.80 0.03
C LYS A 98 -19.78 -24.13 0.85
N TYR A 99 -18.81 -23.23 0.86
CA TYR A 99 -17.59 -23.36 1.66
C TYR A 99 -17.10 -21.98 2.10
N ILE A 100 -16.42 -21.95 3.24
CA ILE A 100 -15.85 -20.72 3.79
C ILE A 100 -14.39 -20.65 3.38
N VAL A 101 -14.00 -19.59 2.67
CA VAL A 101 -12.62 -19.30 2.27
C VAL A 101 -12.06 -18.10 3.00
N HIS A 102 -10.74 -17.99 3.06
CA HIS A 102 -10.05 -16.77 3.48
C HIS A 102 -9.86 -15.84 2.28
N ALA A 103 -10.40 -14.62 2.37
CA ALA A 103 -10.27 -13.58 1.37
C ALA A 103 -9.51 -12.36 1.94
N ARG A 104 -9.06 -11.47 1.06
CA ARG A 104 -8.29 -10.26 1.40
C ARG A 104 -9.08 -9.01 1.09
N GLU A 105 -9.07 -8.04 2.00
CA GLU A 105 -9.68 -6.73 1.81
C GLU A 105 -8.82 -5.89 0.84
N LEU A 106 -9.27 -5.74 -0.41
CA LEU A 106 -8.55 -4.96 -1.42
C LEU A 106 -8.75 -3.46 -1.20
N ILE A 107 -7.65 -2.72 -1.22
CA ILE A 107 -7.65 -1.26 -1.01
C ILE A 107 -7.51 -0.59 -2.38
N SER A 108 -8.64 -0.23 -2.99
CA SER A 108 -8.68 0.31 -4.35
C SER A 108 -7.98 1.67 -4.48
N ASP A 109 -8.10 2.51 -3.47
CA ASP A 109 -7.55 3.85 -3.47
C ASP A 109 -6.01 3.86 -3.23
N PRO A 110 -5.21 4.51 -4.10
CA PRO A 110 -3.77 4.52 -3.97
C PRO A 110 -3.27 5.23 -2.71
N LEU A 111 -3.92 6.32 -2.29
CA LEU A 111 -3.51 7.04 -1.08
C LEU A 111 -3.80 6.19 0.16
N ALA A 112 -4.97 5.55 0.21
CA ALA A 112 -5.32 4.62 1.27
C ALA A 112 -4.33 3.45 1.38
N ARG A 113 -3.80 2.93 0.26
CA ARG A 113 -2.75 1.91 0.28
C ARG A 113 -1.46 2.41 0.94
N LEU A 114 -1.04 3.64 0.67
CA LEU A 114 0.15 4.21 1.31
C LEU A 114 -0.07 4.44 2.81
N MET A 115 -1.23 4.98 3.19
CA MET A 115 -1.61 5.12 4.60
C MET A 115 -1.65 3.76 5.31
N TYR A 116 -2.15 2.73 4.65
CA TYR A 116 -2.16 1.36 5.16
C TYR A 116 -0.75 0.82 5.37
N ILE A 117 0.19 1.09 4.45
CA ILE A 117 1.60 0.71 4.62
C ILE A 117 2.17 1.38 5.88
N VAL A 118 1.98 2.69 6.05
CA VAL A 118 2.48 3.41 7.24
C VAL A 118 1.90 2.83 8.53
N ASP A 119 0.58 2.61 8.58
CA ASP A 119 -0.09 2.01 9.74
C ASP A 119 0.40 0.57 10.03
N PHE A 120 0.56 -0.24 8.99
CA PHE A 120 1.15 -1.58 9.12
C PHE A 120 2.54 -1.50 9.74
N CYS A 121 3.38 -0.60 9.25
CA CYS A 121 4.76 -0.51 9.72
C CYS A 121 4.86 0.06 11.15
N LYS A 122 3.98 0.98 11.54
CA LYS A 122 3.86 1.44 12.95
C LYS A 122 3.54 0.28 13.89
N ARG A 123 2.60 -0.58 13.50
CA ARG A 123 2.15 -1.71 14.33
C ARG A 123 3.16 -2.85 14.41
N ASN A 124 3.93 -3.11 13.35
CA ASN A 124 4.78 -4.31 13.24
C ASN A 124 6.27 -4.04 13.40
N TYR A 125 6.73 -2.81 13.17
CA TYR A 125 8.16 -2.46 13.20
C TYR A 125 8.49 -1.34 14.19
N ASP A 126 7.56 -1.00 15.10
CA ASP A 126 7.70 0.10 16.07
C ASP A 126 8.20 1.42 15.44
N MET A 127 7.76 1.70 14.21
CA MET A 127 8.21 2.90 13.50
C MET A 127 7.66 4.16 14.17
N LYS A 128 8.60 5.04 14.52
CA LYS A 128 8.36 6.32 15.17
C LYS A 128 8.51 7.46 14.16
N ASN A 129 7.70 8.51 14.30
CA ASN A 129 7.77 9.68 13.44
C ASN A 129 9.09 10.44 13.70
N LEU A 130 10.05 10.38 12.78
CA LEU A 130 11.35 11.06 12.88
C LEU A 130 11.19 12.58 13.09
N THR A 131 10.19 13.19 12.46
CA THR A 131 9.93 14.63 12.52
C THR A 131 9.28 15.10 13.82
N MET A 132 8.65 14.21 14.60
CA MET A 132 8.06 14.56 15.91
C MET A 132 9.06 14.43 17.06
N TYR A 133 10.24 13.85 16.83
CA TYR A 133 11.39 13.91 17.76
C TYR A 133 12.23 15.18 17.55
N GLY A 134 11.64 16.25 17.00
CA GLY A 134 12.26 17.54 16.75
C GLY A 134 11.92 18.62 17.79
N GLY A 135 11.69 18.24 19.04
CA GLY A 135 11.60 19.19 20.16
C GLY A 135 12.93 19.86 20.46
N VAL A 136 14.08 19.20 20.22
CA VAL A 136 15.44 19.77 20.18
C VAL A 136 16.36 18.77 19.48
N SER A 137 16.98 19.15 18.35
CA SER A 137 18.41 18.91 18.09
C SER A 137 18.81 19.57 16.77
N ILE A 138 19.58 20.64 16.95
CA ILE A 138 20.29 21.42 15.95
C ILE A 138 21.25 20.50 15.20
N TRP A 139 21.22 20.52 13.86
CA TRP A 139 22.38 20.12 13.08
C TRP A 139 23.46 21.20 13.28
N ASN A 140 24.32 20.98 14.27
CA ASN A 140 25.65 21.58 14.36
C ASN A 140 26.61 20.52 13.84
N TYR A 141 27.07 20.67 12.60
CA TYR A 141 28.42 20.37 12.13
C TYR A 141 28.67 21.19 10.88
#